data_AF-A0A699QNI8-F1
#
_entry.id   AF-A0A699QNI8-F1
#
_cell.length_a   1.000
_cell.length_b   1.000
_cell.length_c   1.000
_cell.angle_alpha   90.00
_cell.angle_beta   90.00
_cell.angle_gamma   90.00
#
_symmetry.space_group_name_H-M   'P 1'
#
loop_
_entity.id
_entity.type
_entity.pdbx_description
1 polymer ?
#
loop_
_entity_poly.entity_id
_entity_poly.type
_entity_poly.pdbx_seq_one_letter_code
_entity_poly.pdbx_strand_id
1 'polypeptide(L)'
;MNKKDERVIVIRNKARLVAQGNTQEEGINYEEVFAPVARIEAIRLFLAYASFMDFLVYQMDVKSAFLYGTIEEEVYVCQPLGFEDPDHPYKVYKLVKALYGLHQAPRA
;
A
#
# COMPACT_ATOMS: atom_id res chain seq x y z
N MET A 1 2.64 11.87 12.51
CA MET A 1 2.24 12.26 13.89
C MET A 1 2.53 11.12 14.85
N ASN A 2 3.46 11.32 15.77
CA ASN A 2 3.93 10.26 16.67
C ASN A 2 2.81 9.77 17.58
N LYS A 3 2.75 8.46 17.83
CA LYS A 3 1.91 7.90 18.88
C LYS A 3 2.51 8.32 20.21
N LYS A 4 1.70 8.92 21.07
CA LYS A 4 2.06 9.27 22.44
C LYS A 4 1.18 8.53 23.43
N ASP A 5 1.68 8.25 24.61
CA ASP A 5 0.92 7.69 25.73
C ASP A 5 0.16 8.79 26.48
N GLU A 6 -0.55 8.41 27.55
CA GLU A 6 -1.29 9.36 28.41
C GLU A 6 -0.40 10.41 29.07
N ARG A 7 0.90 10.16 29.18
CA ARG A 7 1.91 11.06 29.75
C ARG A 7 2.63 11.89 28.67
N VAL A 8 2.12 11.88 27.43
CA VAL A 8 2.66 12.61 26.27
C VAL A 8 4.05 12.10 25.83
N ILE A 9 4.48 10.94 26.33
CA ILE A 9 5.74 10.29 25.93
C ILE A 9 5.52 9.59 24.60
N VAL A 10 6.45 9.79 23.65
CA VAL A 10 6.37 9.17 22.33
C VAL A 10 6.63 7.66 22.44
N ILE A 11 5.60 6.86 22.21
CA ILE A 11 5.65 5.39 22.18
C ILE A 11 5.97 4.85 20.79
N ARG A 12 5.67 5.60 19.72
CA ARG A 12 5.99 5.18 18.34
C ARG A 12 6.09 6.37 17.40
N ASN A 13 7.18 6.47 16.66
CA ASN A 13 7.27 7.42 15.57
C ASN A 13 6.40 6.94 14.40
N LYS A 14 5.53 7.83 13.89
CA LYS A 14 4.72 7.52 12.70
C LYS A 14 5.10 8.48 11.59
N ALA A 15 5.72 7.92 10.56
CA ALA A 15 5.85 8.51 9.24
C ALA A 15 4.92 7.75 8.28
N ARG A 16 4.33 8.45 7.31
CA ARG A 16 3.56 7.84 6.23
C ARG A 16 4.09 8.42 4.93
N LEU A 17 4.68 7.56 4.11
CA LEU A 17 4.97 7.86 2.72
C LEU A 17 3.83 7.29 1.88
N VAL A 18 3.26 8.11 1.01
CA VAL A 18 2.15 7.74 0.14
C VAL A 18 2.55 8.13 -1.27
N ALA A 19 2.38 7.24 -2.23
CA ALA A 19 2.57 7.59 -3.63
C ALA A 19 1.41 8.47 -4.09
N GLN A 20 1.71 9.54 -4.83
CA GLN A 20 0.71 10.36 -5.49
C GLN A 20 0.22 9.65 -6.75
N GLY A 21 -0.59 8.59 -6.59
CA GLY A 21 -1.11 7.80 -7.73
C GLY A 21 -1.85 8.64 -8.77
N ASN A 22 -2.46 9.74 -8.35
CA ASN A 22 -3.17 10.68 -9.22
C ASN A 22 -2.26 11.43 -10.21
N THR A 23 -0.94 11.40 -10.03
CA THR A 23 0.03 11.97 -10.98
C THR A 23 0.64 10.91 -11.90
N GLN A 24 0.17 9.66 -11.84
CA GLN A 24 0.58 8.62 -12.77
C GLN A 24 -0.25 8.68 -14.05
N GLU A 25 0.41 8.58 -15.19
CA GLU A 25 -0.21 8.55 -16.51
C GLU A 25 -0.27 7.11 -17.05
N GLU A 26 -1.45 6.69 -17.47
CA GLU A 26 -1.67 5.38 -18.12
C GLU A 26 -0.87 5.29 -19.42
N GLY A 27 -0.20 4.16 -19.65
CA GLY A 27 0.70 3.94 -20.79
C GLY A 27 2.09 4.55 -20.64
N ILE A 28 2.34 5.33 -19.58
CA ILE A 28 3.67 5.90 -19.26
C ILE A 28 4.18 5.33 -17.94
N ASN A 29 3.36 5.36 -16.89
CA ASN A 29 3.75 4.94 -15.55
C ASN A 29 3.16 3.59 -15.13
N TYR A 30 2.08 3.14 -15.78
CA TYR A 30 1.48 1.82 -15.61
C TYR A 30 0.69 1.45 -16.87
N GLU A 31 0.62 0.16 -17.17
CA GLU A 31 -0.20 -0.37 -18.28
C GLU A 31 -1.55 -0.90 -17.80
N GLU A 32 -1.64 -1.38 -16.55
CA GLU A 32 -2.86 -1.96 -15.99
C GLU A 32 -3.04 -1.55 -14.53
N VAL A 33 -4.31 -1.43 -14.09
CA VAL A 33 -4.67 -1.20 -12.68
C VAL A 33 -5.14 -2.52 -12.08
N PHE A 34 -4.49 -2.96 -10.99
CA PHE A 34 -4.89 -4.17 -10.28
C PHE A 34 -5.78 -3.83 -9.09
N ALA A 35 -6.98 -4.41 -9.06
CA ALA A 35 -7.85 -4.41 -7.91
C ALA A 35 -8.11 -5.87 -7.50
N PRO A 36 -7.47 -6.39 -6.42
CA PRO A 36 -7.72 -7.71 -5.90
C PRO A 36 -9.02 -7.68 -5.09
N VAL A 37 -10.13 -7.35 -5.75
CA VAL A 37 -11.45 -7.41 -5.14
C VAL A 37 -12.04 -8.75 -5.51
N ALA A 38 -12.12 -9.64 -4.53
CA ALA A 38 -12.88 -10.87 -4.70
C ALA A 38 -14.32 -10.52 -5.07
N ARG A 39 -14.85 -11.17 -6.12
CA ARG A 39 -16.23 -10.96 -6.58
C ARG A 39 -17.21 -11.30 -5.46
N ILE A 40 -18.24 -10.47 -5.28
CA ILE A 40 -19.20 -10.66 -4.19
C ILE A 40 -19.92 -12.00 -4.28
N GLU A 41 -20.14 -12.50 -5.50
CA GLU A 41 -20.72 -13.82 -5.76
C GLU A 41 -19.82 -14.95 -5.23
N ALA A 42 -18.51 -14.84 -5.43
CA ALA A 42 -17.55 -15.83 -4.94
C ALA A 42 -17.46 -15.81 -3.40
N ILE A 43 -17.48 -14.63 -2.79
CA ILE A 43 -17.53 -14.48 -1.32
C ILE A 43 -18.80 -15.12 -0.75
N ARG A 44 -19.96 -14.84 -1.37
CA ARG A 44 -21.24 -15.43 -0.94
C ARG A 44 -21.25 -16.95 -1.08
N LEU A 45 -20.75 -17.49 -2.19
CA LEU A 45 -20.64 -18.93 -2.39
C LEU A 45 -19.71 -19.57 -1.35
N PHE A 46 -18.55 -18.97 -1.10
CA PHE A 46 -17.61 -19.42 -0.08
C PHE A 46 -18.25 -19.46 1.32
N LEU A 47 -18.93 -18.38 1.73
CA LEU A 47 -19.59 -18.33 3.04
C LEU A 47 -20.76 -19.31 3.15
N ALA A 48 -21.55 -19.49 2.09
CA ALA A 48 -22.63 -20.48 2.05
C ALA A 48 -22.08 -21.91 2.21
N TYR A 49 -20.99 -22.22 1.53
CA TYR A 49 -20.32 -23.52 1.65
C TYR A 49 -19.69 -23.72 3.04
N ALA A 50 -18.99 -22.71 3.56
CA ALA A 50 -18.42 -22.77 4.90
C ALA A 50 -19.51 -23.00 5.97
N SER A 51 -20.66 -22.33 5.85
CA SER A 51 -21.81 -22.55 6.73
C SER A 51 -22.41 -23.95 6.59
N PHE A 52 -22.45 -24.51 5.38
CA PHE A 52 -22.96 -25.86 5.14
C PHE A 52 -22.04 -26.93 5.74
N MET A 53 -20.72 -26.70 5.70
CA MET A 53 -19.70 -27.62 6.21
C MET A 53 -19.35 -27.39 7.69
N ASP A 54 -20.01 -26.44 8.35
CA ASP A 54 -19.74 -26.00 9.73
C ASP A 54 -18.28 -25.53 9.95
N PHE A 55 -17.72 -24.84 8.96
CA PHE A 55 -16.38 -24.28 9.02
C PHE A 55 -16.36 -22.93 9.72
N LEU A 56 -15.37 -22.75 10.58
CA LEU A 56 -15.08 -21.48 11.22
C LEU A 56 -14.29 -20.57 10.28
N VAL A 57 -14.85 -19.41 9.95
CA VAL A 57 -14.22 -18.41 9.06
C VAL A 57 -13.69 -17.25 9.89
N TYR A 58 -12.45 -16.85 9.61
CA TYR A 58 -11.79 -15.70 10.22
C TYR A 58 -11.50 -14.63 9.17
N GLN A 59 -11.68 -13.37 9.54
CA GLN A 59 -11.27 -12.23 8.73
C GLN A 59 -9.96 -11.67 9.27
N MET A 60 -8.96 -11.49 8.40
CA MET A 60 -7.70 -10.84 8.74
C MET A 60 -7.45 -9.68 7.78
N ASP A 61 -7.23 -8.48 8.34
CA ASP A 61 -6.78 -7.31 7.60
C ASP A 61 -5.29 -7.06 7.87
N VAL A 62 -4.46 -7.24 6.85
CA VAL A 62 -3.01 -7.09 6.96
C VAL A 62 -2.61 -5.64 6.67
N LYS A 63 -2.43 -4.86 7.73
CA LYS A 63 -2.12 -3.42 7.65
C LYS A 63 -0.83 -3.07 6.89
N SER A 64 0.07 -4.03 6.71
CA SER A 64 1.38 -3.83 6.08
C SER A 64 1.59 -4.65 4.82
N ALA A 65 0.53 -5.21 4.22
CA ALA A 65 0.66 -6.09 3.06
C ALA A 65 1.49 -5.47 1.93
N PHE A 66 1.20 -4.20 1.59
CA PHE A 66 1.92 -3.44 0.57
C PHE A 66 3.42 -3.24 0.88
N LEU A 67 3.78 -3.02 2.15
CA LEU A 67 5.17 -2.70 2.51
C LEU A 67 6.13 -3.88 2.36
N TYR A 68 5.60 -5.11 2.31
CA TYR A 68 6.41 -6.31 2.09
C TYR A 68 6.48 -6.69 0.62
N GLY A 69 5.45 -6.37 -0.17
CA GLY A 69 5.41 -6.61 -1.61
C GLY A 69 6.49 -5.84 -2.37
N THR A 70 7.19 -6.51 -3.27
CA THR A 70 8.14 -5.89 -4.20
C THR A 70 7.42 -5.49 -5.46
N ILE A 71 7.66 -4.28 -5.95
CA ILE A 71 7.17 -3.88 -7.28
C ILE A 71 8.17 -4.35 -8.33
N GLU A 72 7.67 -4.94 -9.42
CA GLU A 72 8.52 -5.31 -10.56
C GLU A 72 8.79 -4.08 -11.45
N GLU A 73 7.84 -3.15 -11.49
CA GLU A 73 7.88 -1.96 -12.30
C GLU A 73 8.82 -0.88 -11.71
N GLU A 74 9.52 -0.15 -12.58
CA GLU A 74 10.34 0.97 -12.15
C GLU A 74 9.47 2.19 -11.81
N VAL A 75 9.33 2.46 -10.52
CA VAL A 75 8.61 3.64 -10.02
C VAL A 75 9.57 4.58 -9.31
N TYR A 76 9.46 5.87 -9.64
CA TYR A 76 10.19 6.94 -8.98
C TYR A 76 9.21 7.83 -8.21
N VAL A 77 9.65 8.33 -7.06
CA VAL A 77 8.89 9.30 -6.25
C VAL A 77 9.75 10.54 -5.99
N CYS A 78 9.10 11.70 -5.94
CA CYS A 78 9.74 12.93 -5.50
C CYS A 78 10.30 12.79 -4.09
N GLN A 79 11.25 13.65 -3.74
CA GLN A 79 11.82 13.65 -2.40
C GLN A 79 10.71 13.95 -1.37
N PRO A 80 10.61 13.16 -0.29
CA PRO A 80 9.61 13.41 0.74
C PRO A 80 9.89 14.76 1.39
N LEU A 81 8.82 15.51 1.66
CA LEU A 81 8.92 16.78 2.38
C LEU A 81 9.70 16.60 3.69
N GLY A 82 10.76 17.40 3.88
CA GLY A 82 11.63 17.33 5.05
C GLY A 82 12.77 16.30 4.96
N PHE A 83 12.89 15.60 3.83
CA PHE A 83 14.01 14.69 3.51
C PHE A 83 14.69 15.05 2.19
N GLU A 84 14.52 16.30 1.74
CA GLU A 84 15.11 16.82 0.51
C GLU A 84 16.64 16.99 0.67
N ASP A 85 17.39 16.53 -0.32
CA ASP A 85 18.83 16.75 -0.44
C ASP A 85 19.08 18.15 -1.03
N PRO A 86 19.64 19.11 -0.26
CA PRO A 86 19.85 20.48 -0.71
C PRO A 86 20.90 20.58 -1.82
N ASP A 87 21.86 19.65 -1.88
CA ASP A 87 22.88 19.62 -2.93
C ASP A 87 22.32 19.01 -4.23
N HIS A 88 21.23 18.26 -4.13
CA HIS A 88 20.61 17.57 -5.26
C HIS A 88 19.08 17.70 -5.27
N PRO A 89 18.55 18.92 -5.45
CA PRO A 89 17.11 19.19 -5.32
C PRO A 89 16.25 18.42 -6.35
N TYR A 90 16.81 18.09 -7.51
CA TYR A 90 16.10 17.42 -8.60
C TYR A 90 16.21 15.89 -8.58
N LYS A 91 16.86 15.29 -7.58
CA LYS A 91 16.90 13.82 -7.48
C LYS A 91 15.53 13.28 -7.10
N VAL A 92 15.27 12.07 -7.57
CA VAL A 92 14.08 11.28 -7.24
C VAL A 92 14.51 9.96 -6.62
N TYR A 93 13.65 9.38 -5.79
CA TYR A 93 13.91 8.08 -5.19
C TYR A 93 13.28 6.97 -6.01
N LYS A 94 14.07 5.95 -6.35
CA LYS A 94 13.52 4.70 -6.90
C LYS A 94 12.86 3.91 -5.79
N LEU A 95 11.64 3.48 -6.04
CA LEU A 95 10.86 2.70 -5.09
C LEU A 95 11.16 1.20 -5.28
N VAL A 96 11.40 0.50 -4.17
CA VAL A 96 11.72 -0.95 -4.16
C VAL A 96 10.55 -1.78 -3.61
N LYS A 97 9.69 -1.16 -2.80
CA LYS A 97 8.54 -1.80 -2.14
C LYS A 97 7.25 -1.11 -2.55
N ALA A 98 6.16 -1.87 -2.65
CA ALA A 98 4.88 -1.29 -2.96
C ALA A 98 4.45 -0.28 -1.88
N LEU A 99 4.03 0.90 -2.33
CA LEU A 99 3.45 1.92 -1.48
C LEU A 99 1.96 2.03 -1.74
N TYR A 100 1.24 2.39 -0.68
CA TYR A 100 -0.15 2.77 -0.79
C TYR A 100 -0.31 3.93 -1.77
N GLY A 101 -1.31 3.84 -2.65
CA GLY A 101 -1.61 4.85 -3.67
C GLY A 101 -1.05 4.54 -5.06
N LEU A 102 -0.20 3.53 -5.25
CA LEU A 102 0.20 3.08 -6.59
C LEU A 102 -0.88 2.22 -7.23
N HIS A 103 -1.08 2.36 -8.54
CA HIS A 103 -2.02 1.52 -9.30
C HIS A 103 -1.60 0.04 -9.35
N GLN A 104 -0.29 -0.23 -9.32
CA GLN A 104 0.29 -1.58 -9.27
C GLN A 104 0.53 -2.13 -7.85
N ALA A 105 0.38 -1.33 -6.79
CA ALA A 105 0.63 -1.79 -5.42
C ALA A 105 -0.11 -3.08 -5.05
N PRO A 106 -1.38 -3.27 -5.46
CA PRO A 106 -2.14 -4.47 -5.12
C PRO A 106 -1.69 -5.77 -5.80
N ARG A 107 -0.75 -5.71 -6.75
CA ARG A 107 -0.13 -6.87 -7.39
C ARG A 107 1.06 -7.43 -6.61
N ALA A 108 1.70 -6.60 -5.79
CA ALA A 108 2.98 -6.86 -5.14
C ALA A 108 2.91 -7.85 -3.96
#